data_AF-A0A961BYR6-F1
#
_entry.id   AF-A0A961BYR6-F1
#
_cell.length_a   1.000
_cell.length_b   1.000
_cell.length_c   1.000
_cell.angle_alpha   90.00
_cell.angle_beta   90.00
_cell.angle_gamma   90.00
#
_symmetry.space_group_name_H-M   'P 1'
#
loop_
_entity.id
_entity.type
_entity.pdbx_description
1 polymer ?
#
loop_
_entity_poly.entity_id
_entity_poly.type
_entity_poly.pdbx_seq_one_letter_code
_entity_poly.pdbx_strand_id
1 'polypeptide(L)'
;RSTGLDIATWHASGATWARDDVPAALASSPEVLRAATAVIPRGPESVLLGSTTHLGAGFVTVAPTVWISAGGGARPVWTAQELPLPGGVSGQGRAEAGHCPGHGPCLLAGRVAGRLVAWRGDLPAAVPLQLPGVALADTDRVLGTGVTEHDLWIAVQRAAGPVLLRARDSRAAADLRWSVEAPPAARLTAAAAFDGRFCVATGPAARLWCTPT
;
A
#
# COMPACT_ATOMS: atom_id res chain seq x y z
N ARG A 1 -19.21 0.21 -22.26
CA ARG A 1 -19.74 -0.97 -21.52
C ARG A 1 -18.68 -1.35 -20.51
N SER A 2 -18.94 -1.19 -19.21
CA SER A 2 -17.98 -1.57 -18.17
C SER A 2 -18.12 -3.04 -17.84
N THR A 3 -17.05 -3.69 -17.41
CA THR A 3 -17.04 -5.13 -17.09
C THR A 3 -17.58 -5.42 -15.67
N GLY A 4 -18.06 -4.39 -14.96
CA GLY A 4 -18.58 -4.49 -13.59
C GLY A 4 -17.49 -4.60 -12.50
N LEU A 5 -16.22 -4.73 -12.90
CA LEU A 5 -15.05 -4.79 -12.02
C LEU A 5 -14.35 -3.41 -11.90
N ASP A 6 -15.12 -2.34 -12.03
CA ASP A 6 -14.58 -0.99 -11.89
C ASP A 6 -14.32 -0.65 -10.43
N ILE A 7 -13.33 0.20 -10.19
CA ILE A 7 -13.21 0.85 -8.89
C ILE A 7 -14.25 1.96 -8.83
N ALA A 8 -15.31 1.74 -8.06
CA ALA A 8 -16.36 2.73 -7.84
C ALA A 8 -15.90 3.81 -6.84
N THR A 9 -16.35 5.04 -7.08
CA THR A 9 -16.17 6.18 -6.18
C THR A 9 -17.50 6.82 -5.85
N TRP A 10 -17.57 7.46 -4.68
CA TRP A 10 -18.76 8.13 -4.18
C TRP A 10 -18.35 9.48 -3.59
N HIS A 11 -19.23 10.46 -3.72
CA HIS A 11 -19.11 11.75 -3.04
C HIS A 11 -20.29 12.00 -2.11
N ALA A 12 -20.03 12.79 -1.07
CA ALA A 12 -21.08 13.30 -0.21
C ALA A 12 -21.94 14.30 -0.99
N SER A 13 -23.25 14.13 -0.92
CA SER A 13 -24.27 15.00 -1.50
C SER A 13 -25.28 15.37 -0.41
N GLY A 14 -24.96 16.42 0.36
CA GLY A 14 -25.71 16.75 1.57
C GLY A 14 -25.58 15.66 2.63
N ALA A 15 -26.69 15.05 3.04
CA ALA A 15 -26.73 13.96 4.02
C ALA A 15 -26.64 12.56 3.39
N THR A 16 -26.49 12.45 2.07
CA THR A 16 -26.44 11.16 1.35
C THR A 16 -25.13 10.99 0.60
N TRP A 17 -24.90 9.77 0.10
CA TRP A 17 -23.79 9.45 -0.79
C TRP A 17 -24.31 9.23 -2.20
N ALA A 18 -23.73 9.92 -3.17
CA ALA A 18 -24.00 9.72 -4.57
C ALA A 18 -22.81 9.01 -5.23
N ARG A 19 -23.09 8.02 -6.06
CA ARG A 19 -22.06 7.32 -6.86
C ARG A 19 -21.65 8.20 -8.03
N ASP A 20 -20.36 8.31 -8.29
CA ASP A 20 -19.83 8.99 -9.47
C ASP A 20 -19.77 8.08 -10.70
N ASP A 21 -19.74 8.70 -11.87
CA ASP A 21 -19.33 8.03 -13.10
C ASP A 21 -17.88 7.55 -12.95
N VAL A 22 -17.61 6.34 -13.42
CA VAL A 22 -16.28 5.72 -13.27
C VAL A 22 -15.30 6.39 -14.25
N PRO A 23 -14.24 7.06 -13.74
CA PRO A 23 -13.19 7.61 -14.60
C PRO A 23 -12.42 6.50 -15.31
N ALA A 24 -11.89 6.78 -16.51
CA ALA A 24 -11.15 5.79 -17.30
C ALA A 24 -9.98 5.13 -16.55
N ALA A 25 -9.29 5.88 -15.68
CA ALA A 25 -8.19 5.34 -14.86
C ALA A 25 -8.65 4.28 -13.84
N LEU A 26 -9.91 4.31 -13.42
CA LEU A 26 -10.53 3.40 -12.46
C LEU A 26 -11.36 2.30 -13.12
N ALA A 27 -11.65 2.44 -14.41
CA ALA A 27 -12.47 1.53 -15.18
C ALA A 27 -11.67 0.27 -15.60
N SER A 28 -12.35 -0.86 -15.56
CA SER A 28 -11.88 -2.12 -16.14
C SER A 28 -12.35 -2.25 -17.59
N SER A 29 -11.54 -2.89 -18.43
CA SER A 29 -11.82 -3.24 -19.83
C SER A 29 -11.65 -4.75 -20.04
N PRO A 30 -11.98 -5.29 -21.23
CA PRO A 30 -11.70 -6.69 -21.57
C PRO A 30 -10.21 -7.06 -21.47
N GLU A 31 -9.32 -6.09 -21.66
CA GLU A 31 -7.86 -6.27 -21.67
C GLU A 31 -7.22 -5.92 -20.31
N VAL A 32 -7.91 -5.20 -19.45
CA VAL A 32 -7.33 -4.68 -18.20
C VAL A 32 -8.36 -4.74 -17.07
N LEU A 33 -8.04 -5.46 -15.99
CA LEU A 33 -8.83 -5.47 -14.76
C LEU A 33 -8.14 -4.64 -13.67
N ARG A 34 -8.85 -3.69 -13.09
CA ARG A 34 -8.39 -2.83 -11.99
C ARG A 34 -8.94 -3.36 -10.68
N ALA A 35 -8.08 -3.53 -9.67
CA ALA A 35 -8.50 -3.99 -8.35
C ALA A 35 -7.79 -3.20 -7.26
N ALA A 36 -8.53 -2.28 -6.61
CA ALA A 36 -8.07 -1.61 -5.41
C ALA A 36 -8.39 -2.45 -4.16
N THR A 37 -7.48 -2.48 -3.20
CA THR A 37 -7.61 -3.23 -1.94
C THR A 37 -7.44 -2.36 -0.69
N ALA A 38 -6.84 -1.18 -0.84
CA ALA A 38 -6.68 -0.24 0.25
C ALA A 38 -6.76 1.21 -0.25
N VAL A 39 -7.03 2.12 0.68
CA VAL A 39 -7.00 3.58 0.47
C VAL A 39 -6.14 4.19 1.56
N ILE A 40 -5.29 5.14 1.18
CA ILE A 40 -4.46 5.91 2.10
C ILE A 40 -4.62 7.41 1.83
N PRO A 41 -4.59 8.26 2.88
CA PRO A 41 -4.57 9.70 2.69
C PRO A 41 -3.21 10.17 2.16
N ARG A 42 -3.22 11.23 1.36
CA ARG A 42 -2.03 11.95 0.88
C ARG A 42 -2.33 13.46 0.87
N GLY A 43 -2.25 14.09 2.04
CA GLY A 43 -2.69 15.48 2.18
C GLY A 43 -4.16 15.64 1.77
N PRO A 44 -4.50 16.56 0.83
CA PRO A 44 -5.86 16.71 0.30
C PRO A 44 -6.23 15.63 -0.73
N GLU A 45 -5.28 14.81 -1.15
CA GLU A 45 -5.46 13.72 -2.11
C GLU A 45 -5.70 12.38 -1.39
N SER A 46 -6.19 11.42 -2.16
CA SER A 46 -6.28 10.01 -1.80
C SER A 46 -5.48 9.17 -2.77
N VAL A 47 -4.88 8.10 -2.25
CA VAL A 47 -4.20 7.10 -3.04
C VAL A 47 -4.87 5.76 -2.81
N LEU A 48 -5.31 5.12 -3.88
CA LEU A 48 -5.78 3.74 -3.86
C LEU A 48 -4.60 2.83 -4.16
N LEU A 49 -4.51 1.73 -3.43
CA LEU A 49 -3.47 0.71 -3.58
C LEU A 49 -4.10 -0.58 -4.05
N GLY A 50 -3.43 -1.30 -4.93
CA GLY A 50 -3.89 -2.60 -5.37
C GLY A 50 -3.08 -3.14 -6.54
N SER A 51 -3.77 -3.65 -7.55
CA SER A 51 -3.16 -4.30 -8.70
C SER A 51 -3.93 -4.04 -10.00
N THR A 52 -3.19 -4.04 -11.10
CA THR A 52 -3.71 -4.09 -12.47
C THR A 52 -3.40 -5.45 -13.07
N THR A 53 -4.43 -6.15 -13.55
CA THR A 53 -4.28 -7.39 -14.31
C THR A 53 -4.40 -7.09 -15.79
N HIS A 54 -3.37 -7.39 -16.57
CA HIS A 54 -3.43 -7.33 -18.03
C HIS A 54 -3.81 -8.68 -18.59
N LEU A 55 -4.81 -8.68 -19.47
CA LEU A 55 -5.36 -9.82 -20.17
C LEU A 55 -5.04 -9.62 -21.66
N GLY A 56 -3.90 -10.12 -22.12
CA GLY A 56 -3.47 -9.87 -23.49
C GLY A 56 -2.41 -10.85 -23.98
N ALA A 57 -2.39 -11.08 -25.30
CA ALA A 57 -1.37 -11.88 -25.99
C ALA A 57 -1.17 -13.32 -25.45
N GLY A 58 -2.20 -13.92 -24.85
CA GLY A 58 -2.14 -15.29 -24.31
C GLY A 58 -1.49 -15.41 -22.93
N PHE A 59 -1.17 -14.30 -22.26
CA PHE A 59 -0.59 -14.30 -20.92
C PHE A 59 -1.37 -13.38 -19.97
N VAL A 60 -1.29 -13.68 -18.68
CA VAL A 60 -1.87 -12.85 -17.62
C VAL A 60 -0.73 -12.30 -16.77
N THR A 61 -0.61 -10.98 -16.73
CA THR A 61 0.32 -10.30 -15.82
C THR A 61 -0.46 -9.49 -14.79
N VAL A 62 0.05 -9.45 -13.55
CA VAL A 62 -0.58 -8.70 -12.46
C VAL A 62 0.48 -7.79 -11.88
N ALA A 63 0.34 -6.48 -12.12
CA ALA A 63 1.28 -5.47 -11.66
C ALA A 63 0.74 -4.78 -10.41
N PRO A 64 1.57 -4.52 -9.38
CA PRO A 64 1.19 -3.63 -8.30
C PRO A 64 0.90 -2.23 -8.86
N THR A 65 -0.22 -1.63 -8.45
CA THR A 65 -0.70 -0.37 -9.02
C THR A 65 -1.17 0.56 -7.91
N VAL A 66 -0.95 1.84 -8.12
CA VAL A 66 -1.56 2.92 -7.34
C VAL A 66 -2.45 3.77 -8.24
N TRP A 67 -3.55 4.27 -7.68
CA TRP A 67 -4.37 5.29 -8.33
C TRP A 67 -4.36 6.54 -7.46
N ILE A 68 -4.00 7.67 -8.05
CA ILE A 68 -3.78 8.93 -7.34
C ILE A 68 -4.88 9.90 -7.76
N SER A 69 -5.59 10.45 -6.78
CA SER A 69 -6.57 11.50 -7.01
C SER A 69 -5.86 12.85 -7.09
N ALA A 70 -6.28 13.74 -7.99
CA ALA A 70 -5.87 15.14 -8.05
C ALA A 70 -7.08 16.06 -8.08
N GLY A 71 -6.93 17.30 -7.59
CA GLY A 71 -7.94 18.35 -7.73
C GLY A 71 -8.91 18.56 -6.55
N GLY A 72 -8.58 18.07 -5.35
CA GLY A 72 -9.15 18.51 -4.05
C GLY A 72 -10.64 18.85 -4.05
N GLY A 73 -11.51 17.90 -4.39
CA GLY A 73 -12.95 18.12 -4.47
C GLY A 73 -13.76 16.83 -4.58
N ALA A 74 -15.08 16.95 -4.67
CA ALA A 74 -16.00 15.82 -4.73
C ALA A 74 -15.76 14.87 -5.92
N ARG A 75 -15.20 15.39 -7.02
CA ARG A 75 -14.91 14.63 -8.24
C ARG A 75 -13.47 14.84 -8.68
N PRO A 76 -12.51 14.15 -8.03
CA PRO A 76 -11.11 14.31 -8.39
C PRO A 76 -10.79 13.62 -9.71
N VAL A 77 -9.74 14.09 -10.37
CA VAL A 77 -9.16 13.43 -11.53
C VAL A 77 -8.27 12.29 -11.04
N TRP A 78 -8.44 11.10 -11.60
CA TRP A 78 -7.67 9.92 -11.20
C TRP A 78 -6.62 9.55 -12.24
N THR A 79 -5.41 9.23 -11.78
CA THR A 79 -4.33 8.70 -12.60
C THR A 79 -3.90 7.34 -12.07
N ALA A 80 -3.75 6.34 -12.94
CA ALA A 80 -3.23 5.02 -12.59
C ALA A 80 -1.72 4.94 -12.87
N GLN A 81 -0.95 4.38 -11.94
CA GLN A 81 0.49 4.16 -12.10
C GLN A 81 0.85 2.75 -11.62
N GLU A 82 1.49 1.97 -12.50
CA GLU A 82 2.11 0.71 -12.10
C GLU A 82 3.42 0.97 -11.37
N LEU A 83 3.60 0.28 -10.24
CA LEU A 83 4.81 0.41 -9.44
C LEU A 83 5.92 -0.47 -10.06
N PRO A 84 7.16 0.05 -10.15
CA PRO A 84 8.27 -0.71 -10.67
C PRO A 84 8.55 -1.94 -9.80
N LEU A 85 8.82 -3.10 -10.41
CA LEU A 85 9.18 -4.28 -9.64
C LEU A 85 10.61 -4.14 -9.07
N PRO A 86 10.88 -4.56 -7.81
CA PRO A 86 12.23 -4.66 -7.31
C PRO A 86 13.08 -5.61 -8.15
N GLY A 87 14.35 -5.27 -8.36
CA GLY A 87 15.28 -6.07 -9.16
C GLY A 87 15.34 -7.52 -8.69
N GLY A 88 15.24 -8.46 -9.64
CA GLY A 88 15.29 -9.90 -9.36
C GLY A 88 13.98 -10.52 -8.85
N VAL A 89 12.89 -9.75 -8.78
CA VAL A 89 11.56 -10.26 -8.44
C VAL A 89 10.64 -10.13 -9.64
N SER A 90 10.07 -11.26 -10.09
CA SER A 90 9.12 -11.33 -11.19
C SER A 90 7.89 -12.14 -10.77
N GLY A 91 6.72 -11.77 -11.25
CA GLY A 91 5.47 -12.50 -11.03
C GLY A 91 4.32 -11.56 -10.69
N GLN A 92 3.23 -12.13 -10.19
CA GLN A 92 2.02 -11.38 -9.85
C GLN A 92 2.24 -10.53 -8.59
N GLY A 93 1.82 -9.26 -8.62
CA GLY A 93 2.02 -8.34 -7.52
C GLY A 93 0.86 -7.40 -7.22
N ARG A 94 0.84 -6.90 -5.98
CA ARG A 94 -0.19 -6.01 -5.43
C ARG A 94 0.41 -5.09 -4.37
N ALA A 95 0.03 -3.81 -4.37
CA ALA A 95 0.24 -2.89 -3.26
C ALA A 95 -0.88 -3.04 -2.23
N GLU A 96 -0.55 -3.23 -0.95
CA GLU A 96 -1.50 -3.63 0.09
C GLU A 96 -1.63 -2.62 1.22
N ALA A 97 -0.55 -1.93 1.55
CA ALA A 97 -0.51 -0.93 2.61
C ALA A 97 0.38 0.24 2.23
N GLY A 98 0.14 1.40 2.83
CA GLY A 98 0.95 2.57 2.59
C GLY A 98 0.74 3.67 3.62
N HIS A 99 1.68 4.61 3.64
CA HIS A 99 1.63 5.81 4.44
C HIS A 99 2.32 6.94 3.70
N CYS A 100 1.60 8.02 3.46
CA CYS A 100 2.16 9.27 2.92
C CYS A 100 2.17 10.30 4.05
N PRO A 101 3.34 10.69 4.58
CA PRO A 101 3.40 11.80 5.52
C PRO A 101 2.91 13.07 4.82
N GLY A 102 2.39 14.04 5.58
CA GLY A 102 1.91 15.32 5.03
C GLY A 102 2.99 16.08 4.24
N HIS A 103 4.26 15.85 4.61
CA HIS A 103 5.44 16.29 3.87
C HIS A 103 6.43 15.14 3.74
N GLY A 104 6.94 14.92 2.52
CA GLY A 104 7.94 13.90 2.23
C GLY A 104 7.39 12.65 1.53
N PRO A 105 8.28 11.68 1.26
CA PRO A 105 7.97 10.55 0.40
C PRO A 105 7.02 9.56 1.07
N CYS A 106 6.09 9.02 0.28
CA CYS A 106 5.26 7.92 0.70
C CYS A 106 6.10 6.65 0.88
N LEU A 107 5.73 5.83 1.86
CA LEU A 107 6.17 4.44 2.00
C LEU A 107 5.01 3.52 1.66
N LEU A 108 5.20 2.63 0.69
CA LEU A 108 4.21 1.63 0.28
C LEU A 108 4.78 0.24 0.50
N ALA A 109 3.93 -0.72 0.84
CA ALA A 109 4.29 -2.13 0.95
C ALA A 109 3.23 -3.03 0.33
N GLY A 110 3.66 -4.19 -0.13
CA GLY A 110 2.79 -5.15 -0.78
C GLY A 110 3.51 -6.47 -1.02
N ARG A 111 3.04 -7.21 -2.03
CA ARG A 111 3.65 -8.49 -2.40
C ARG A 111 3.90 -8.60 -3.89
N VAL A 112 4.93 -9.34 -4.25
CA VAL A 112 5.18 -9.83 -5.61
C VAL A 112 5.64 -11.29 -5.50
N ALA A 113 4.98 -12.19 -6.22
CA ALA A 113 5.32 -13.63 -6.23
C ALA A 113 5.49 -14.23 -4.82
N GLY A 114 4.57 -13.91 -3.90
CA GLY A 114 4.62 -14.41 -2.51
C GLY A 114 5.75 -13.84 -1.67
N ARG A 115 6.37 -12.72 -2.05
CA ARG A 115 7.43 -12.05 -1.28
C ARG A 115 6.98 -10.64 -0.91
N LEU A 116 7.31 -10.21 0.31
CA LEU A 116 7.13 -8.83 0.73
C LEU A 116 8.02 -7.92 -0.12
N VAL A 117 7.43 -6.84 -0.63
CA VAL A 117 8.13 -5.77 -1.35
C VAL A 117 7.68 -4.42 -0.81
N ALA A 118 8.52 -3.40 -0.98
CA ALA A 118 8.18 -2.03 -0.61
C ALA A 118 8.67 -1.05 -1.65
N TRP A 119 8.04 0.13 -1.66
CA TRP A 119 8.38 1.25 -2.51
C TRP A 119 8.42 2.53 -1.70
N ARG A 120 9.23 3.49 -2.15
CA ARG A 120 9.31 4.81 -1.55
C ARG A 120 9.38 5.89 -2.61
N GLY A 121 8.68 6.99 -2.39
CA GLY A 121 8.85 8.20 -3.20
C GLY A 121 7.64 9.12 -3.20
N ASP A 122 7.80 10.26 -3.85
CA ASP A 122 6.72 11.20 -4.10
C ASP A 122 5.92 10.70 -5.29
N LEU A 123 4.72 10.17 -5.02
CA LEU A 123 3.90 9.56 -6.06
C LEU A 123 3.59 10.55 -7.20
N PRO A 124 3.65 10.12 -8.48
CA PRO A 124 3.81 8.73 -8.95
C PRO A 124 5.25 8.18 -9.00
N ALA A 125 6.27 8.97 -8.66
CA ALA A 125 7.69 8.62 -8.82
C ALA A 125 8.24 7.73 -7.67
N ALA A 126 7.56 6.63 -7.34
CA ALA A 126 8.03 5.69 -6.33
C ALA A 126 9.05 4.69 -6.89
N VAL A 127 10.12 4.45 -6.13
CA VAL A 127 11.18 3.49 -6.44
C VAL A 127 11.13 2.27 -5.52
N PRO A 128 11.53 1.08 -5.98
CA PRO A 128 11.53 -0.11 -5.14
C PRO A 128 12.60 -0.02 -4.05
N LEU A 129 12.31 -0.57 -2.87
CA LEU A 129 13.24 -0.71 -1.76
C LEU A 129 13.80 -2.14 -1.69
N GLN A 130 15.06 -2.26 -1.26
CA GLN A 130 15.66 -3.55 -0.92
C GLN A 130 15.22 -3.94 0.50
N LEU A 131 14.41 -5.00 0.60
CA LEU A 131 13.97 -5.57 1.87
C LEU A 131 14.71 -6.89 2.16
N PRO A 132 14.83 -7.30 3.44
CA PRO A 132 15.19 -8.67 3.76
C PRO A 132 14.16 -9.62 3.15
N GLY A 133 14.60 -10.80 2.72
CA GLY A 133 13.76 -11.78 2.03
C GLY A 133 12.66 -12.35 2.93
N VAL A 134 11.52 -11.66 3.02
CA VAL A 134 10.34 -12.12 3.76
C VAL A 134 9.36 -12.79 2.79
N ALA A 135 9.23 -14.11 2.89
CA ALA A 135 8.20 -14.86 2.21
C ALA A 135 6.83 -14.64 2.89
N LEU A 136 5.78 -14.58 2.08
CA LEU A 136 4.38 -14.37 2.46
C LEU A 136 3.52 -15.49 1.86
N ALA A 137 2.83 -16.23 2.72
CA ALA A 137 1.76 -17.11 2.30
C ALA A 137 0.50 -16.31 1.91
N ASP A 138 -0.46 -16.97 1.26
CA ASP A 138 -1.73 -16.36 0.86
C ASP A 138 -2.58 -15.90 2.06
N THR A 139 -2.41 -16.53 3.22
CA THR A 139 -3.06 -16.16 4.48
C THR A 139 -2.38 -14.97 5.18
N ASP A 140 -1.16 -14.62 4.79
CA ASP A 140 -0.40 -13.55 5.42
C ASP A 140 -0.91 -12.18 4.96
N ARG A 141 -0.75 -11.15 5.79
CA ARG A 141 -1.28 -9.81 5.56
C ARG A 141 -0.21 -8.76 5.81
N VAL A 142 -0.02 -7.84 4.87
CA VAL A 142 0.69 -6.58 5.12
C VAL A 142 -0.31 -5.65 5.80
N LEU A 143 -0.10 -5.35 7.08
CA LEU A 143 -1.09 -4.69 7.93
C LEU A 143 -1.03 -3.17 7.87
N GLY A 144 0.13 -2.61 7.55
CA GLY A 144 0.36 -1.18 7.60
C GLY A 144 1.83 -0.84 7.41
N THR A 145 2.06 0.39 7.02
CA THR A 145 3.39 1.01 6.98
C THR A 145 3.37 2.31 7.77
N GLY A 146 4.53 2.80 8.16
CA GLY A 146 4.65 4.07 8.86
C GLY A 146 5.96 4.77 8.57
N VAL A 147 5.90 6.09 8.53
CA VAL A 147 7.08 6.95 8.49
C VAL A 147 7.03 7.79 9.77
N THR A 148 7.99 7.58 10.66
CA THR A 148 8.22 8.44 11.82
C THR A 148 9.36 9.41 11.49
N GLU A 149 9.75 10.27 12.44
CA GLU A 149 10.82 11.26 12.21
C GLU A 149 12.15 10.63 11.75
N HIS A 150 12.44 9.41 12.21
CA HIS A 150 13.73 8.76 12.01
C HIS A 150 13.62 7.34 11.48
N ASP A 151 12.42 6.78 11.36
CA ASP A 151 12.27 5.36 11.04
C ASP A 151 11.14 5.11 10.04
N LEU A 152 11.39 4.12 9.19
CA LEU A 152 10.42 3.49 8.30
C LEU A 152 9.99 2.17 8.94
N TRP A 153 8.69 1.92 8.93
CA TRP A 153 8.09 0.74 9.55
C TRP A 153 7.19 -0.01 8.58
N ILE A 154 7.26 -1.34 8.61
CA ILE A 154 6.32 -2.23 7.92
C ILE A 154 5.88 -3.32 8.90
N ALA A 155 4.57 -3.47 9.09
CA ALA A 155 4.01 -4.55 9.90
C ALA A 155 3.38 -5.63 9.02
N VAL A 156 3.75 -6.88 9.28
CA VAL A 156 3.22 -8.05 8.59
C VAL A 156 2.71 -9.06 9.61
N GLN A 157 1.47 -9.52 9.44
CA GLN A 157 1.00 -10.71 10.12
C GLN A 157 1.24 -11.93 9.25
N ARG A 158 2.04 -12.88 9.73
CA ARG A 158 2.23 -14.18 9.07
C ARG A 158 1.65 -15.32 9.90
N ALA A 159 1.35 -16.44 9.25
CA ALA A 159 0.98 -17.68 9.94
C ALA A 159 2.08 -18.15 10.92
N ALA A 160 3.36 -18.00 10.53
CA ALA A 160 4.52 -18.33 11.36
C ALA A 160 4.80 -17.33 12.50
N GLY A 161 4.04 -16.25 12.58
CA GLY A 161 4.23 -15.19 13.56
C GLY A 161 4.45 -13.81 12.91
N PRO A 162 4.11 -12.73 13.64
CA PRO A 162 4.21 -11.38 13.11
C PRO A 162 5.65 -10.94 12.90
N VAL A 163 5.83 -10.00 11.98
CA VAL A 163 7.11 -9.36 11.68
C VAL A 163 6.91 -7.86 11.67
N LEU A 164 7.77 -7.17 12.40
CA LEU A 164 7.96 -5.74 12.26
C LEU A 164 9.30 -5.51 11.58
N LEU A 165 9.28 -4.85 10.43
CA LEU A 165 10.50 -4.37 9.78
C LEU A 165 10.68 -2.91 10.13
N ARG A 166 11.90 -2.55 10.51
CA ARG A 166 12.32 -1.18 10.78
C ARG A 166 13.52 -0.84 9.93
N ALA A 167 13.58 0.34 9.34
CA ALA A 167 14.82 0.91 8.84
C ALA A 167 14.96 2.33 9.36
N ARG A 168 16.17 2.75 9.71
CA ARG A 168 16.40 4.19 9.95
C ARG A 168 16.22 4.93 8.64
N ASP A 169 15.51 6.03 8.70
CA ASP A 169 15.24 6.83 7.53
C ASP A 169 16.54 7.44 6.96
N SER A 170 16.70 7.33 5.65
CA SER A 170 17.79 7.91 4.88
C SER A 170 17.22 8.62 3.67
N ARG A 171 17.88 9.69 3.22
CA ARG A 171 17.49 10.41 1.99
C ARG A 171 17.58 9.52 0.75
N ALA A 172 18.51 8.56 0.74
CA ALA A 172 18.69 7.63 -0.38
C ALA A 172 18.09 6.26 -0.03
N ALA A 173 17.16 5.79 -0.88
CA ALA A 173 16.52 4.48 -0.76
C ALA A 173 17.53 3.31 -0.72
N ALA A 174 18.66 3.44 -1.42
CA ALA A 174 19.72 2.43 -1.47
C ALA A 174 20.47 2.24 -0.15
N ASP A 175 20.43 3.24 0.75
CA ASP A 175 21.17 3.22 2.01
C ASP A 175 20.33 2.66 3.18
N LEU A 176 19.05 2.39 2.94
CA LEU A 176 18.15 1.87 3.97
C LEU A 176 18.59 0.47 4.41
N ARG A 177 18.89 0.33 5.70
CA ARG A 177 19.20 -0.94 6.33
C ARG A 177 18.04 -1.36 7.21
N TRP A 178 17.43 -2.48 6.84
CA TRP A 178 16.28 -3.02 7.54
C TRP A 178 16.70 -4.00 8.64
N SER A 179 16.14 -3.83 9.83
CA SER A 179 16.15 -4.79 10.93
C SER A 179 14.77 -5.44 11.08
N VAL A 180 14.75 -6.64 11.64
CA VAL A 180 13.53 -7.29 12.14
C VAL A 180 13.43 -6.95 13.62
N GLU A 181 12.33 -6.34 14.02
CA GLU A 181 12.02 -6.02 15.42
C GLU A 181 11.12 -7.07 16.03
N ALA A 182 11.28 -7.33 17.33
CA ALA A 182 10.41 -8.23 18.07
C ALA A 182 9.01 -7.60 18.17
N PRO A 183 7.95 -8.28 17.71
CA PRO A 183 6.60 -7.77 17.82
C PRO A 183 6.12 -7.79 19.28
N PRO A 184 5.25 -6.85 19.69
CA PRO A 184 4.74 -6.76 21.05
C PRO A 184 3.76 -7.88 21.43
N ALA A 185 3.28 -8.65 20.45
CA ALA A 185 2.34 -9.74 20.66
C ALA A 185 2.46 -10.80 19.55
N ALA A 186 1.91 -11.99 19.81
CA ALA A 186 1.87 -13.09 18.85
C ALA A 186 0.91 -12.85 17.66
N ARG A 187 0.01 -11.86 17.75
CA ARG A 187 -0.92 -11.52 16.67
C ARG A 187 -1.14 -10.01 16.56
N LEU A 188 -0.90 -9.49 15.37
CA LEU A 188 -1.17 -8.13 14.94
C LEU A 188 -2.44 -8.13 14.07
N THR A 189 -3.23 -7.06 14.15
CA THR A 189 -4.50 -6.92 13.39
C THR A 189 -4.56 -5.66 12.54
N ALA A 190 -3.82 -4.61 12.91
CA ALA A 190 -3.69 -3.38 12.14
C ALA A 190 -2.39 -2.67 12.52
N ALA A 191 -1.89 -1.79 11.65
CA ALA A 191 -0.79 -0.90 11.96
C ALA A 191 -0.93 0.45 11.25
N ALA A 192 -0.48 1.52 11.91
CA ALA A 192 -0.49 2.86 11.35
C ALA A 192 0.57 3.74 12.02
N ALA A 193 1.05 4.77 11.30
CA ALA A 193 1.75 5.87 11.94
C ALA A 193 0.73 6.92 12.43
N PHE A 194 0.90 7.36 13.68
CA PHE A 194 0.08 8.38 14.33
C PHE A 194 0.93 9.19 15.29
N ASP A 195 0.89 10.51 15.17
CA ASP A 195 1.56 11.45 16.08
C ASP A 195 3.05 11.12 16.29
N GLY A 196 3.79 11.02 15.17
CA GLY A 196 5.22 10.72 15.16
C GLY A 196 5.60 9.28 15.56
N ARG A 197 4.64 8.43 15.93
CA ARG A 197 4.87 7.06 16.38
C ARG A 197 4.31 6.04 15.41
N PHE A 198 4.92 4.86 15.36
CA PHE A 198 4.33 3.71 14.69
C PHE A 198 3.59 2.85 15.71
N CYS A 199 2.30 2.62 15.47
CA CYS A 199 1.44 1.87 16.37
C CYS A 199 0.90 0.62 15.69
N VAL A 200 0.81 -0.47 16.45
CA VAL A 200 0.20 -1.73 16.02
C VAL A 200 -0.89 -2.14 16.99
N ALA A 201 -2.05 -2.52 16.44
CA ALA A 201 -3.12 -3.13 17.18
C ALA A 201 -2.86 -4.63 17.30
N THR A 202 -3.04 -5.17 18.50
CA THR A 202 -2.80 -6.58 18.82
C THR A 202 -4.11 -7.27 19.21
N GLY A 203 -4.30 -8.50 18.73
CA GLY A 203 -5.47 -9.32 19.06
C GLY A 203 -5.16 -10.36 20.15
N PRO A 204 -6.18 -10.95 20.80
CA PRO A 204 -7.61 -10.61 20.78
C PRO A 204 -7.99 -9.48 21.77
N ALA A 205 -7.07 -9.06 22.65
CA ALA A 205 -7.34 -8.09 23.71
C ALA A 205 -7.43 -6.62 23.25
N ALA A 206 -7.34 -6.36 21.94
CA ALA A 206 -7.38 -5.03 21.33
C ALA A 206 -6.43 -4.01 21.99
N ARG A 207 -5.21 -4.44 22.32
CA ARG A 207 -4.19 -3.54 22.89
C ARG A 207 -3.43 -2.85 21.78
N LEU A 208 -3.14 -1.57 22.01
CA LEU A 208 -2.28 -0.79 21.15
C LEU A 208 -0.86 -0.78 21.72
N TRP A 209 0.13 -1.12 20.90
CA TRP A 209 1.53 -0.86 21.18
C TRP A 209 2.01 0.21 20.22
N CYS A 210 2.78 1.18 20.70
CA CYS A 210 3.40 2.19 19.86
C CYS A 210 4.89 2.28 20.16
N THR A 211 5.67 2.68 19.16
CA THR A 211 7.07 3.05 19.37
C THR A 211 7.16 4.19 20.39
N PRO A 212 8.25 4.26 21.18
CA PRO A 212 8.56 5.45 21.98
C PRO A 212 8.64 6.70 21.09
N THR A 213 8.36 7.87 21.69
CA THR A 213 8.73 9.18 21.14
C THR A 213 10.21 9.42 21.31
#